data_AF-A0A9D5SSQ2-F1
#
_entry.id   AF-A0A9D5SSQ2-F1
#
_cell.length_a   1.000
_cell.length_b   1.000
_cell.length_c   1.000
_cell.angle_alpha   90.00
_cell.angle_beta   90.00
_cell.angle_gamma   90.00
#
_symmetry.space_group_name_H-M   'P 1'
#
loop_
_entity.id
_entity.type
_entity.pdbx_description
1 polymer ?
#
loop_
_entity_poly.entity_id
_entity_poly.type
_entity_poly.pdbx_seq_one_letter_code
_entity_poly.pdbx_strand_id
1 'polypeptide(L)'
;MDNNFFEDLDFGDFSAPSSGSSRKVPICLVLDCSGSMRYADGTKLPKIDELNLNIDAFLEYVRNDPKASKICDLCIITMGDSVRILSRYTTVDRIHLGHFAAGGGTPLGTAMQTAVDLLYERRQYYRDNDIEHYKPILMVMTDGEPTDDVSYISRQVSDMVLNKEIKIFPVGIGVNFKQSTLKQFSPLLQPKLIRDSAAFDKLFKLLSASSSNPNDDSLEKWFNESF
;
A
#
# COMPACT_ATOMS: atom_id res chain seq x y z
N MET A 1 -21.63 22.99 -15.35
CA MET A 1 -20.84 22.11 -16.24
C MET A 1 -20.36 21.00 -15.34
N ASP A 2 -21.23 20.02 -15.18
CA ASP A 2 -21.07 18.93 -14.23
C ASP A 2 -20.39 17.80 -14.96
N ASN A 3 -19.10 17.60 -14.69
CA ASN A 3 -18.36 16.45 -15.19
C ASN A 3 -18.43 15.35 -14.12
N ASN A 4 -19.38 14.43 -14.30
CA ASN A 4 -19.41 13.13 -13.65
C ASN A 4 -18.17 12.31 -14.09
N PHE A 5 -17.03 12.56 -13.45
CA PHE A 5 -15.79 11.79 -13.62
C PHE A 5 -15.93 10.32 -13.15
N PHE A 6 -17.03 9.99 -12.47
CA PHE A 6 -17.28 8.67 -11.89
C PHE A 6 -18.05 7.71 -12.80
N GLU A 7 -18.65 8.18 -13.91
CA GLU A 7 -19.48 7.33 -14.79
C GLU A 7 -18.69 6.65 -15.93
N ASP A 8 -17.50 7.14 -16.30
CA ASP A 8 -16.69 6.59 -17.42
C ASP A 8 -15.73 5.46 -17.01
N LEU A 9 -15.95 4.86 -15.84
CA LEU A 9 -15.17 3.74 -15.36
C LEU A 9 -15.83 2.41 -15.77
N ASP A 10 -15.93 2.15 -17.08
CA ASP A 10 -16.33 0.84 -17.61
C ASP A 10 -15.23 -0.21 -17.30
N PHE A 11 -15.64 -1.25 -16.58
CA PHE A 11 -14.76 -2.28 -16.01
C PHE A 11 -15.22 -3.67 -16.40
N GLY A 12 -15.62 -3.90 -17.65
CA GLY A 12 -15.83 -5.24 -18.21
C GLY A 12 -16.92 -6.08 -17.54
N ASP A 13 -17.45 -7.04 -18.30
CA ASP A 13 -18.50 -7.92 -17.82
C ASP A 13 -17.91 -9.05 -16.95
N PHE A 14 -18.25 -9.08 -15.66
CA PHE A 14 -17.67 -9.99 -14.68
C PHE A 14 -18.74 -10.62 -13.78
N SER A 15 -19.52 -11.54 -14.37
CA SER A 15 -20.39 -12.44 -13.63
C SER A 15 -19.61 -13.26 -12.57
N ALA A 16 -20.32 -13.63 -11.49
CA ALA A 16 -19.74 -14.27 -10.31
C ALA A 16 -18.87 -15.49 -10.66
N PRO A 17 -17.62 -15.58 -10.16
CA PRO A 17 -16.79 -16.75 -10.41
C PRO A 17 -17.44 -17.98 -9.80
N SER A 18 -17.55 -19.03 -10.62
CA SER A 18 -17.94 -20.36 -10.18
C SER A 18 -16.99 -20.83 -9.07
N SER A 19 -17.58 -21.45 -8.05
CA SER A 19 -16.94 -21.92 -6.83
C SER A 19 -15.65 -22.72 -7.11
N GLY A 20 -14.48 -22.09 -6.91
CA GLY A 20 -13.18 -22.76 -7.02
C GLY A 20 -11.95 -21.87 -7.26
N SER A 21 -12.10 -20.63 -7.76
CA SER A 21 -10.96 -19.73 -8.03
C SER A 21 -10.49 -19.00 -6.76
N SER A 22 -9.29 -19.29 -6.25
CA SER A 22 -8.67 -18.52 -5.15
C SER A 22 -7.92 -17.30 -5.70
N ARG A 23 -8.66 -16.34 -6.27
CA ARG A 23 -8.10 -15.10 -6.83
C ARG A 23 -7.18 -14.41 -5.83
N LYS A 24 -6.00 -13.98 -6.26
CA LYS A 24 -4.98 -13.34 -5.40
C LYS A 24 -5.06 -11.82 -5.41
N VAL A 25 -4.69 -11.19 -4.31
CA VAL A 25 -4.55 -9.74 -4.16
C VAL A 25 -3.08 -9.45 -3.85
N PRO A 26 -2.26 -9.03 -4.84
CA PRO A 26 -0.89 -8.64 -4.58
C PRO A 26 -0.85 -7.28 -3.86
N ILE A 27 -0.24 -7.23 -2.68
CA ILE A 27 -0.06 -6.02 -1.88
C ILE A 27 1.45 -5.83 -1.63
N CYS A 28 2.00 -4.71 -2.07
CA CYS A 28 3.36 -4.30 -1.73
C CYS A 28 3.35 -3.20 -0.67
N LEU A 29 4.00 -3.46 0.46
CA LEU A 29 4.22 -2.46 1.51
C LEU A 29 5.62 -1.86 1.35
N VAL A 30 5.70 -0.53 1.32
CA VAL A 30 6.94 0.24 1.33
C VAL A 30 7.00 1.01 2.64
N LEU A 31 7.92 0.62 3.52
CA LEU A 31 7.95 1.04 4.92
C LEU A 31 9.18 1.91 5.19
N ASP A 32 8.94 3.12 5.70
CA ASP A 32 10.00 4.06 6.06
C ASP A 32 10.63 3.74 7.42
N CYS A 33 11.92 3.44 7.40
CA CYS A 33 12.77 3.22 8.56
C CYS A 33 13.93 4.25 8.59
N SER A 34 13.79 5.38 7.92
CA SER A 34 14.80 6.44 7.88
C SER A 34 15.03 7.09 9.25
N GLY A 35 16.10 7.87 9.35
CA GLY A 35 16.47 8.55 10.60
C GLY A 35 15.40 9.49 11.16
N SER A 36 14.57 10.10 10.30
CA SER A 36 13.47 11.00 10.72
C SER A 36 12.38 10.28 11.52
N MET A 37 12.24 8.97 11.34
CA MET A 37 11.29 8.11 12.05
C MET A 37 11.66 7.87 13.53
N ARG A 38 12.88 8.26 13.95
CA ARG A 38 13.41 8.00 15.30
C ARG A 38 12.66 8.75 16.41
N TYR A 39 12.10 9.90 16.11
CA TYR A 39 11.54 10.80 17.13
C TYR A 39 10.02 10.89 17.01
N ALA A 40 9.36 11.12 18.15
CA ALA A 40 7.97 11.54 18.18
C ALA A 40 7.87 12.98 17.66
N ASP A 41 6.81 13.32 16.93
CA ASP A 41 6.63 14.64 16.35
C ASP A 41 5.34 15.33 16.80
N GLY A 42 4.97 15.16 18.07
CA GLY A 42 3.68 15.61 18.63
C GLY A 42 2.71 14.46 18.90
N THR A 43 3.17 13.23 18.70
CA THR A 43 2.51 11.99 19.11
C THR A 43 3.09 11.48 20.44
N LYS A 44 2.50 10.39 20.97
CA LYS A 44 2.93 9.78 22.25
C LYS A 44 4.17 8.90 22.12
N LEU A 45 4.45 8.39 20.92
CA LEU A 45 5.48 7.40 20.64
C LEU A 45 6.37 7.89 19.49
N PRO A 46 7.63 7.43 19.41
CA PRO A 46 8.42 7.53 18.19
C PRO A 46 7.65 7.03 16.95
N LYS A 47 7.81 7.71 15.82
CA LYS A 47 7.16 7.33 14.55
C LYS A 47 7.48 5.90 14.12
N ILE A 48 8.70 5.43 14.36
CA ILE A 48 9.10 4.03 14.09
C ILE A 48 8.31 3.03 14.95
N ASP A 49 7.97 3.38 16.19
CA ASP A 49 7.19 2.52 17.08
C ASP A 49 5.73 2.50 16.65
N GLU A 50 5.17 3.63 16.19
CA GLU A 50 3.86 3.67 15.55
C GLU A 50 3.82 2.76 14.32
N LEU A 51 4.83 2.83 13.45
CA LEU A 51 4.93 1.97 12.28
C LEU A 51 4.96 0.48 12.67
N ASN A 52 5.77 0.10 13.65
CA ASN A 52 5.83 -1.28 14.15
C ASN A 52 4.45 -1.77 14.62
N LEU A 53 3.78 -1.01 15.50
CA LEU A 53 2.45 -1.36 16.02
C LEU A 53 1.42 -1.54 14.90
N ASN A 54 1.47 -0.67 13.88
CA ASN A 54 0.55 -0.70 12.77
C ASN A 54 0.78 -1.91 11.84
N ILE A 55 2.04 -2.28 11.60
CA ILE A 55 2.37 -3.45 10.79
C ILE A 55 2.03 -4.75 11.51
N ASP A 56 2.28 -4.84 12.82
CA ASP A 56 1.87 -6.00 13.61
C ASP A 56 0.35 -6.17 13.58
N ALA A 57 -0.40 -5.08 13.79
CA ALA A 57 -1.86 -5.09 13.71
C ALA A 57 -2.37 -5.50 12.33
N PHE A 58 -1.76 -5.00 11.25
CA PHE A 58 -2.11 -5.39 9.88
C PHE A 58 -1.90 -6.89 9.65
N LEU A 59 -0.71 -7.40 9.96
CA LEU A 59 -0.39 -8.81 9.71
C LEU A 59 -1.30 -9.72 10.52
N GLU A 60 -1.60 -9.35 11.78
CA GLU A 60 -2.52 -10.10 12.63
C GLU A 60 -3.96 -10.07 12.11
N TYR A 61 -4.43 -8.92 11.63
CA TYR A 61 -5.74 -8.80 10.99
C TYR A 61 -5.86 -9.71 9.77
N VAL A 62 -4.89 -9.65 8.84
CA VAL A 62 -4.90 -10.47 7.63
C VAL A 62 -4.80 -11.95 7.97
N ARG A 63 -4.00 -12.32 8.99
CA ARG A 63 -3.84 -13.71 9.44
C ARG A 63 -5.12 -14.28 10.03
N ASN A 64 -5.87 -13.47 10.78
CA ASN A 64 -7.10 -13.92 11.45
C ASN A 64 -8.35 -13.85 10.56
N ASP A 65 -8.33 -13.12 9.44
CA ASP A 65 -9.42 -13.13 8.48
C ASP A 65 -9.38 -14.39 7.58
N PRO A 66 -10.42 -15.25 7.58
CA PRO A 66 -10.41 -16.52 6.84
C PRO A 66 -10.30 -16.39 5.31
N LYS A 67 -10.64 -15.21 4.76
CA LYS A 67 -10.56 -14.91 3.33
C LYS A 67 -9.23 -14.20 3.03
N ALA A 68 -8.91 -13.13 3.74
CA ALA A 68 -7.71 -12.31 3.50
C ALA A 68 -6.44 -13.15 3.64
N SER A 69 -6.34 -14.01 4.66
CA SER A 69 -5.22 -14.93 4.86
C SER A 69 -4.91 -15.82 3.64
N LYS A 70 -5.91 -16.11 2.80
CA LYS A 70 -5.78 -16.96 1.61
C LYS A 70 -5.53 -16.18 0.33
N ILE A 71 -6.14 -15.00 0.19
CA ILE A 71 -6.08 -14.22 -1.06
C ILE A 71 -4.97 -13.17 -1.04
N CYS A 72 -4.61 -12.61 0.11
CA CYS A 72 -3.55 -11.62 0.21
C CYS A 72 -2.19 -12.27 -0.05
N ASP A 73 -1.47 -11.65 -0.97
CA ASP A 73 -0.11 -12.02 -1.33
C ASP A 73 0.76 -10.79 -1.11
N LEU A 74 1.55 -10.83 -0.04
CA LEU A 74 2.18 -9.66 0.55
C LEU A 74 3.67 -9.63 0.20
N CYS A 75 4.15 -8.46 -0.21
CA CYS A 75 5.55 -8.12 -0.36
C CYS A 75 5.86 -6.97 0.59
N ILE A 76 7.00 -7.02 1.30
CA ILE A 76 7.36 -6.03 2.31
C ILE A 76 8.77 -5.52 2.04
N ILE A 77 8.87 -4.22 1.81
CA ILE A 77 10.09 -3.49 1.53
C ILE A 77 10.28 -2.46 2.64
N THR A 78 11.51 -2.31 3.10
CA THR A 78 11.91 -1.21 3.99
C THR A 78 12.87 -0.28 3.27
N MET A 79 12.83 1.00 3.62
CA MET A 79 13.78 2.02 3.19
C MET A 79 14.36 2.76 4.40
N GLY A 80 15.56 3.31 4.26
CA GLY A 80 16.34 3.89 5.36
C GLY A 80 17.78 4.10 4.89
N ASP A 81 18.74 3.47 5.58
CA ASP A 81 20.13 3.38 5.11
C ASP A 81 20.25 2.74 3.70
N SER A 82 19.42 1.75 3.42
CA SER A 82 19.29 1.11 2.10
C SER A 82 17.88 0.57 1.91
N VAL A 83 17.51 0.30 0.66
CA VAL A 83 16.26 -0.41 0.34
C VAL A 83 16.48 -1.91 0.57
N ARG A 84 15.62 -2.53 1.39
CA ARG A 84 15.67 -3.97 1.68
C ARG A 84 14.33 -4.63 1.47
N ILE A 85 14.34 -5.73 0.72
CA ILE A 85 13.18 -6.61 0.56
C ILE A 85 13.17 -7.58 1.74
N LEU A 86 12.29 -7.34 2.73
CA LEU A 86 12.17 -8.19 3.91
C LEU A 86 11.35 -9.44 3.63
N SER A 87 10.37 -9.33 2.74
CA SER A 87 9.61 -10.46 2.22
C SER A 87 9.29 -10.22 0.76
N ARG A 88 9.57 -11.20 -0.09
CA ARG A 88 8.93 -11.26 -1.42
C ARG A 88 7.47 -11.67 -1.25
N TYR A 89 6.72 -11.61 -2.34
CA TYR A 89 5.32 -12.02 -2.40
C TYR A 89 5.06 -13.41 -1.81
N THR A 90 4.35 -13.43 -0.69
CA THR A 90 3.93 -14.64 0.00
C THR A 90 2.65 -14.42 0.80
N THR A 91 2.01 -15.50 1.22
CA THR A 91 0.89 -15.46 2.17
C THR A 91 1.37 -15.05 3.57
N VAL A 92 0.48 -14.42 4.34
CA VAL A 92 0.77 -13.81 5.65
C VAL A 92 1.29 -14.80 6.70
N ASP A 93 0.96 -16.09 6.60
CA ASP A 93 1.42 -17.15 7.49
C ASP A 93 2.94 -17.38 7.42
N ARG A 94 3.56 -17.01 6.30
CA ARG A 94 5.01 -17.16 6.08
C ARG A 94 5.80 -15.90 6.42
N ILE A 95 5.12 -14.85 6.88
CA ILE A 95 5.74 -13.56 7.18
C ILE A 95 6.03 -13.50 8.67
N HIS A 96 7.31 -13.45 8.97
CA HIS A 96 7.85 -13.25 10.32
C HIS A 96 8.80 -12.06 10.28
N LEU A 97 8.38 -10.95 10.88
CA LEU A 97 9.18 -9.73 10.96
C LEU A 97 9.62 -9.50 12.40
N GLY A 98 10.83 -8.97 12.56
CA GLY A 98 11.22 -8.31 13.79
C GLY A 98 10.81 -6.84 13.76
N HIS A 99 10.99 -6.14 14.88
CA HIS A 99 10.75 -4.70 14.91
C HIS A 99 11.75 -3.94 14.05
N PHE A 100 11.25 -2.93 13.36
CA PHE A 100 12.02 -1.98 12.59
C PHE A 100 12.72 -0.97 13.51
N ALA A 101 13.88 -0.50 13.08
CA ALA A 101 14.66 0.53 13.76
C ALA A 101 14.99 1.68 12.80
N ALA A 102 14.92 2.90 13.31
CA ALA A 102 15.12 4.11 12.52
C ALA A 102 16.61 4.45 12.30
N GLY A 103 17.02 4.58 11.04
CA GLY A 103 18.36 4.99 10.67
C GLY A 103 18.57 5.20 9.17
N GLY A 104 19.61 5.99 8.85
CA GLY A 104 20.00 6.28 7.47
C GLY A 104 19.14 7.35 6.80
N GLY A 105 19.28 7.45 5.47
CA GLY A 105 18.51 8.37 4.63
C GLY A 105 17.11 7.87 4.31
N THR A 106 16.48 8.45 3.30
CA THR A 106 15.12 8.12 2.86
C THR A 106 15.13 7.88 1.35
N PRO A 107 15.68 6.75 0.85
CA PRO A 107 15.79 6.44 -0.57
C PRO A 107 14.44 6.00 -1.15
N LEU A 108 13.46 6.91 -1.12
CA LEU A 108 12.08 6.68 -1.49
C LEU A 108 11.93 6.40 -2.98
N GLY A 109 12.67 7.12 -3.84
CA GLY A 109 12.63 6.88 -5.28
C GLY A 109 13.04 5.45 -5.62
N THR A 110 14.16 5.02 -5.04
CA THR A 110 14.70 3.66 -5.17
C THR A 110 13.74 2.62 -4.59
N ALA A 111 13.11 2.90 -3.46
CA ALA A 111 12.15 1.98 -2.83
C ALA A 111 10.88 1.80 -3.68
N MET A 112 10.36 2.89 -4.24
CA MET A 112 9.19 2.85 -5.12
C MET A 112 9.49 2.14 -6.44
N GLN A 113 10.68 2.35 -7.02
CA GLN A 113 11.12 1.59 -8.20
C GLN A 113 11.18 0.09 -7.90
N THR A 114 11.81 -0.28 -6.78
CA THR A 114 11.91 -1.68 -6.34
C THR A 114 10.52 -2.31 -6.17
N ALA A 115 9.56 -1.57 -5.60
CA ALA A 115 8.19 -2.03 -5.44
C ALA A 115 7.49 -2.27 -6.79
N VAL A 116 7.65 -1.35 -7.74
CA VAL A 116 7.10 -1.47 -9.09
C VAL A 116 7.68 -2.68 -9.83
N ASP A 117 8.98 -2.90 -9.74
CA ASP A 117 9.65 -4.05 -10.38
C ASP A 117 9.13 -5.39 -9.81
N LEU A 118 9.02 -5.49 -8.48
CA LEU A 118 8.47 -6.67 -7.80
C LEU A 118 7.00 -6.92 -8.17
N LEU A 119 6.22 -5.84 -8.28
CA LEU A 119 4.83 -5.90 -8.74
C LEU A 119 4.73 -6.45 -10.17
N TYR A 120 5.58 -5.98 -11.08
CA TYR A 120 5.61 -6.49 -12.46
C TYR A 120 6.00 -7.97 -12.52
N GLU A 121 7.06 -8.35 -11.80
CA GLU A 121 7.51 -9.76 -11.68
C GLU A 121 6.36 -10.64 -11.17
N ARG A 122 5.64 -10.19 -10.14
CA ARG A 122 4.56 -10.98 -9.56
C ARG A 122 3.35 -11.10 -10.48
N ARG A 123 2.99 -10.03 -11.18
CA ARG A 123 1.93 -10.07 -12.20
C ARG A 123 2.28 -11.01 -13.35
N GLN A 124 3.55 -11.03 -13.78
CA GLN A 124 4.02 -11.97 -14.79
C GLN A 124 3.90 -13.41 -14.30
N TYR A 125 4.35 -13.69 -13.07
CA TYR A 125 4.17 -15.00 -12.43
C TYR A 125 2.70 -15.44 -12.43
N TYR A 126 1.76 -14.55 -12.10
CA TYR A 126 0.34 -14.88 -12.14
C TYR A 126 -0.15 -15.22 -13.54
N ARG A 127 0.24 -14.44 -14.56
CA ARG A 127 -0.10 -14.73 -15.95
C ARG A 127 0.44 -16.08 -16.42
N ASP A 128 1.69 -16.38 -16.12
CA ASP A 128 2.37 -17.61 -16.56
C ASP A 128 1.79 -18.87 -15.92
N ASN A 129 1.15 -18.73 -14.75
CA ASN A 129 0.58 -19.84 -13.98
C ASN A 129 -0.96 -19.85 -13.98
N ASP A 130 -1.61 -19.06 -14.84
CA ASP A 130 -3.07 -18.96 -14.94
C ASP A 130 -3.76 -18.64 -13.59
N ILE A 131 -3.10 -17.80 -12.78
CA ILE A 131 -3.61 -17.36 -11.48
C ILE A 131 -4.39 -16.06 -11.68
N GLU A 132 -5.71 -16.14 -11.46
CA GLU A 132 -6.52 -14.94 -11.38
C GLU A 132 -6.04 -14.04 -10.24
N HIS A 133 -5.99 -12.74 -10.49
CA HIS A 133 -5.61 -11.75 -9.49
C HIS A 133 -6.41 -10.46 -9.64
N TYR A 134 -6.60 -9.77 -8.52
CA TYR A 134 -7.11 -8.42 -8.49
C TYR A 134 -6.03 -7.41 -8.86
N LYS A 135 -6.44 -6.15 -9.06
CA LYS A 135 -5.50 -5.04 -9.24
C LYS A 135 -4.54 -4.98 -8.05
N PRO A 136 -3.23 -4.84 -8.31
CA PRO A 136 -2.27 -4.72 -7.24
C PRO A 136 -2.46 -3.45 -6.42
N ILE A 137 -2.06 -3.57 -5.17
CA ILE A 137 -2.06 -2.50 -4.18
C ILE A 137 -0.62 -2.18 -3.81
N LEU A 138 -0.26 -0.91 -3.92
CA LEU A 138 1.00 -0.36 -3.43
C LEU A 138 0.69 0.54 -2.24
N MET A 139 1.23 0.25 -1.07
CA MET A 139 1.01 1.04 0.13
C MET A 139 2.35 1.57 0.62
N VAL A 140 2.50 2.89 0.62
CA VAL A 140 3.71 3.57 1.06
C VAL A 140 3.43 4.25 2.40
N MET A 141 4.27 3.99 3.40
CA MET A 141 4.17 4.52 4.77
C MET A 141 5.45 5.28 5.11
N THR A 142 5.38 6.61 5.20
CA THR A 142 6.57 7.47 5.37
C THR A 142 6.24 8.81 6.03
N ASP A 143 7.24 9.45 6.64
CA ASP A 143 7.15 10.86 7.07
C ASP A 143 7.64 11.86 5.99
N GLY A 144 8.20 11.37 4.88
CA GLY A 144 8.00 11.96 3.55
C GLY A 144 9.09 12.85 2.96
N GLU A 145 10.30 12.91 3.52
CA GLU A 145 11.39 13.69 2.91
C GLU A 145 12.42 12.78 2.20
N PRO A 146 12.35 12.64 0.87
CA PRO A 146 13.23 11.76 0.12
C PRO A 146 14.66 12.29 0.09
N THR A 147 15.64 11.39 0.12
CA THR A 147 17.06 11.72 -0.06
C THR A 147 17.57 11.42 -1.47
N ASP A 148 16.71 10.92 -2.35
CA ASP A 148 16.97 10.64 -3.77
C ASP A 148 15.93 11.32 -4.67
N ASP A 149 16.17 11.32 -5.99
CA ASP A 149 15.21 11.87 -6.96
C ASP A 149 14.02 10.92 -7.12
N VAL A 150 12.82 11.48 -6.97
CA VAL A 150 11.55 10.74 -7.11
C VAL A 150 10.83 11.08 -8.41
N SER A 151 11.32 12.05 -9.19
CA SER A 151 10.58 12.68 -10.28
C SER A 151 10.15 11.69 -11.38
N TYR A 152 11.05 10.78 -11.78
CA TYR A 152 10.74 9.77 -12.80
C TYR A 152 9.72 8.76 -12.29
N ILE A 153 10.00 8.14 -11.15
CA ILE A 153 9.19 7.05 -10.61
C ILE A 153 7.82 7.56 -10.13
N SER A 154 7.71 8.79 -9.64
CA SER A 154 6.43 9.38 -9.24
C SER A 154 5.51 9.61 -10.44
N ARG A 155 6.05 10.04 -11.58
CA ARG A 155 5.32 10.13 -12.85
C ARG A 155 4.89 8.73 -13.32
N GLN A 156 5.80 7.77 -13.34
CA GLN A 156 5.48 6.40 -13.76
C GLN A 156 4.35 5.81 -12.93
N VAL A 157 4.44 5.89 -11.59
CA VAL A 157 3.42 5.39 -10.68
C VAL A 157 2.10 6.14 -10.86
N SER A 158 2.13 7.46 -11.05
CA SER A 158 0.93 8.25 -11.36
C SER A 158 0.25 7.80 -12.64
N ASP A 159 1.02 7.56 -13.71
CA ASP A 159 0.48 7.06 -14.98
C ASP A 159 -0.13 5.67 -14.81
N MET A 160 0.51 4.76 -14.05
CA MET A 160 -0.05 3.44 -13.72
C MET A 160 -1.38 3.54 -12.96
N VAL A 161 -1.50 4.50 -12.04
CA VAL A 161 -2.75 4.75 -11.29
C VAL A 161 -3.84 5.28 -12.22
N LEU A 162 -3.53 6.26 -13.07
CA LEU A 162 -4.47 6.85 -14.02
C LEU A 162 -4.94 5.83 -15.08
N ASN A 163 -4.03 4.96 -15.53
CA ASN A 163 -4.33 3.84 -16.42
C ASN A 163 -4.99 2.66 -15.71
N LYS A 164 -5.29 2.80 -14.41
CA LYS A 164 -6.00 1.82 -13.58
C LYS A 164 -5.27 0.47 -13.45
N GLU A 165 -3.94 0.48 -13.59
CA GLU A 165 -3.07 -0.70 -13.49
C GLU A 165 -2.79 -1.11 -12.04
N ILE A 166 -2.71 -0.13 -11.14
CA ILE A 166 -2.48 -0.32 -9.70
C ILE A 166 -3.37 0.62 -8.89
N LYS A 167 -3.58 0.28 -7.62
CA LYS A 167 -4.04 1.21 -6.59
C LYS A 167 -2.85 1.60 -5.71
N ILE A 168 -2.72 2.88 -5.39
CA ILE A 168 -1.71 3.36 -4.44
C ILE A 168 -2.37 3.98 -3.21
N PHE A 169 -1.86 3.64 -2.02
CA PHE A 169 -2.29 4.21 -0.75
C PHE A 169 -1.13 4.97 -0.10
N PRO A 170 -1.13 6.31 -0.20
CA PRO A 170 -0.15 7.16 0.49
C PRO A 170 -0.52 7.32 1.96
N VAL A 171 0.27 6.71 2.86
CA VAL A 171 0.08 6.78 4.31
C VAL A 171 1.18 7.64 4.93
N GLY A 172 0.76 8.72 5.60
CA GLY A 172 1.65 9.54 6.40
C GLY A 172 1.87 8.94 7.78
N ILE A 173 3.12 8.97 8.26
CA ILE A 173 3.46 8.60 9.65
C ILE A 173 3.89 9.85 10.43
N GLY A 174 3.40 9.98 11.66
CA GLY A 174 3.54 11.20 12.45
C GLY A 174 2.64 12.34 11.98
N VAL A 175 2.65 13.47 12.69
CA VAL A 175 1.75 14.60 12.38
C VAL A 175 2.33 15.56 11.33
N ASN A 176 3.64 15.54 11.09
CA ASN A 176 4.32 16.51 10.21
C ASN A 176 4.82 15.90 8.89
N PHE A 177 4.20 14.83 8.42
CA PHE A 177 4.64 14.16 7.20
C PHE A 177 4.49 15.04 5.94
N LYS A 178 5.40 14.89 4.98
CA LYS A 178 5.39 15.68 3.73
C LYS A 178 4.33 15.18 2.75
N GLN A 179 3.13 15.74 2.84
CA GLN A 179 2.02 15.43 1.94
C GLN A 179 2.35 15.67 0.46
N SER A 180 3.08 16.75 0.15
CA SER A 180 3.45 17.08 -1.24
C SER A 180 4.27 15.99 -1.91
N THR A 181 5.19 15.34 -1.18
CA THR A 181 5.97 14.20 -1.68
C THR A 181 5.05 13.02 -2.01
N LEU A 182 4.23 12.60 -1.05
CA LEU A 182 3.32 11.46 -1.24
C LEU A 182 2.29 11.69 -2.35
N LYS A 183 1.83 12.94 -2.51
CA LYS A 183 0.87 13.31 -3.55
C LYS A 183 1.43 13.13 -4.96
N GLN A 184 2.74 13.23 -5.16
CA GLN A 184 3.37 13.00 -6.48
C GLN A 184 3.17 11.58 -7.00
N PHE A 185 2.96 10.59 -6.12
CA PHE A 185 2.70 9.21 -6.53
C PHE A 185 1.20 8.89 -6.62
N SER A 186 0.36 9.74 -6.02
CA SER A 186 -1.07 9.47 -5.79
C SER A 186 -1.94 10.58 -6.38
N PRO A 187 -2.18 10.57 -7.70
CA PRO A 187 -2.97 11.62 -8.34
C PRO A 187 -4.42 11.63 -7.85
N LEU A 188 -4.99 10.44 -7.58
CA LEU A 188 -6.42 10.27 -7.26
C LEU A 188 -6.76 10.33 -5.76
N LEU A 189 -5.82 9.97 -4.88
CA LEU A 189 -6.04 9.96 -3.43
C LEU A 189 -5.21 11.03 -2.73
N GLN A 190 -5.75 11.57 -1.63
CA GLN A 190 -4.97 12.41 -0.72
C GLN A 190 -4.16 11.54 0.24
N PRO A 191 -2.93 11.95 0.61
CA PRO A 191 -2.19 11.31 1.69
C PRO A 191 -2.99 11.29 2.99
N LYS A 192 -3.14 10.11 3.59
CA LYS A 192 -3.94 9.93 4.81
C LYS A 192 -3.04 9.62 5.99
N LEU A 193 -3.28 10.31 7.09
CA LEU A 193 -2.68 9.98 8.38
C LEU A 193 -3.49 8.85 9.01
N ILE A 194 -2.82 7.76 9.39
CA ILE A 194 -3.46 6.65 10.10
C ILE A 194 -2.87 6.60 11.50
N ARG A 195 -3.69 6.93 12.51
CA ARG A 195 -3.24 7.19 13.89
C ARG A 195 -3.50 6.03 14.84
N ASP A 196 -4.33 5.08 14.45
CA ASP A 196 -4.76 3.98 15.32
C ASP A 196 -5.13 2.72 14.54
N SER A 197 -5.21 1.63 15.28
CA SER A 197 -5.59 0.31 14.78
C SER A 197 -6.99 0.29 14.17
N ALA A 198 -7.91 1.16 14.59
CA ALA A 198 -9.28 1.18 14.06
C ALA A 198 -9.33 1.77 12.64
N ALA A 199 -8.50 2.77 12.35
CA ALA A 199 -8.34 3.33 11.01
C ALA A 199 -7.64 2.32 10.08
N PHE A 200 -6.70 1.53 10.60
CA PHE A 200 -6.14 0.37 9.88
C PHE A 200 -7.18 -0.74 9.67
N ASP A 201 -7.98 -1.10 10.68
CA ASP A 201 -9.07 -2.06 10.54
C ASP A 201 -10.07 -1.60 9.47
N LYS A 202 -10.38 -0.30 9.43
CA LYS A 202 -11.23 0.28 8.39
C LYS A 202 -10.56 0.17 7.02
N LEU A 203 -9.28 0.54 6.90
CA LEU A 203 -8.49 0.35 5.67
C LEU A 203 -8.55 -1.09 5.17
N PHE A 204 -8.33 -2.07 6.04
CA PHE A 204 -8.28 -3.48 5.64
C PHE A 204 -9.65 -4.09 5.37
N LYS A 205 -10.69 -3.70 6.10
CA LYS A 205 -12.07 -4.02 5.76
C LYS A 205 -12.43 -3.47 4.37
N LEU A 206 -12.02 -2.24 4.09
CA LEU A 206 -12.27 -1.60 2.80
C LEU A 206 -11.46 -2.25 1.67
N LEU A 207 -10.21 -2.66 1.92
CA LEU A 207 -9.42 -3.45 0.97
C LEU A 207 -10.08 -4.82 0.69
N SER A 208 -10.60 -5.48 1.72
CA SER A 208 -11.33 -6.75 1.60
C SER A 208 -12.66 -6.58 0.84
N ALA A 209 -13.39 -5.49 1.09
CA ALA A 209 -14.64 -5.17 0.42
C ALA A 209 -14.43 -4.78 -1.06
N SER A 210 -13.44 -3.91 -1.35
CA SER A 210 -13.03 -3.58 -2.73
C SER A 210 -12.45 -4.78 -3.49
N SER A 211 -11.86 -5.76 -2.80
CA SER A 211 -11.48 -7.03 -3.42
C SER A 211 -12.70 -7.94 -3.69
N SER A 212 -13.83 -7.73 -3.03
CA SER A 212 -15.04 -8.56 -3.18
C SER A 212 -16.08 -7.94 -4.12
N ASN A 213 -16.10 -6.61 -4.25
CA ASN A 213 -16.99 -5.83 -5.10
C ASN A 213 -16.19 -4.75 -5.87
N PRO A 214 -15.99 -4.89 -7.18
CA PRO A 214 -15.16 -3.98 -7.97
C PRO A 214 -15.69 -2.54 -8.11
N ASN A 215 -16.99 -2.33 -7.88
CA ASN A 215 -17.63 -1.02 -7.87
C ASN A 215 -17.56 -0.36 -6.48
N ASP A 216 -16.92 -1.01 -5.51
CA ASP A 216 -16.77 -0.51 -4.16
C ASP A 216 -15.63 0.51 -4.10
N ASP A 217 -16.01 1.77 -4.22
CA ASP A 217 -15.19 2.96 -4.04
C ASP A 217 -15.10 3.41 -2.58
N SER A 218 -15.56 2.59 -1.61
CA SER A 218 -15.57 2.97 -0.20
C SER A 218 -14.17 3.21 0.35
N LEU A 219 -13.15 2.55 -0.21
CA LEU A 219 -11.76 2.76 0.17
C LEU A 219 -11.24 4.12 -0.33
N GLU A 220 -11.51 4.45 -1.59
CA GLU A 220 -11.16 5.72 -2.20
C GLU A 220 -11.92 6.89 -1.55
N LYS A 221 -13.22 6.70 -1.27
CA LYS A 221 -14.05 7.65 -0.51
C LYS A 221 -13.46 7.89 0.87
N TRP A 222 -13.12 6.83 1.59
CA TRP A 222 -12.52 6.97 2.91
C TRP A 222 -11.18 7.70 2.84
N PHE A 223 -10.33 7.46 1.85
CA PHE A 223 -9.08 8.21 1.69
C PHE A 223 -9.29 9.71 1.41
N ASN A 224 -10.39 10.06 0.75
CA ASN A 224 -10.73 11.45 0.42
C ASN A 224 -11.59 12.17 1.49
N GLU A 225 -12.10 11.45 2.49
CA GLU A 225 -12.71 12.05 3.69
C GLU A 225 -11.64 12.84 4.47
N SER A 226 -11.95 14.12 4.74
CA SER A 226 -11.12 14.97 5.62
C SER A 226 -11.07 14.42 7.04
N PHE A 227 -9.98 14.73 7.77
CA PHE A 227 -9.76 14.31 9.16
C PHE A 227 -10.88 14.73 10.11
#